data_AF-A0A7J5URT5-F1
#
_entry.id   AF-A0A7J5URT5-F1
#
_cell.length_a   1.000
_cell.length_b   1.000
_cell.length_c   1.000
_cell.angle_alpha   90.00
_cell.angle_beta   90.00
_cell.angle_gamma   90.00
#
_symmetry.space_group_name_H-M   'P 1'
#
loop_
_entity.id
_entity.type
_entity.pdbx_description
1 polymer ?
#
loop_
_entity_poly.entity_id
_entity_poly.type
_entity_poly.pdbx_seq_one_letter_code
_entity_poly.pdbx_strand_id
1 'polypeptide(L)'
;MFAPPAPPSGATRRLLVETDGGSRGNPGPGGYGAVVRDAATGRLLAERAAYLGVVSNNVAEYTGLVNGLRAAAEIDPGAAVEVRADSRLVVEQMSGRWKIKHAELGRLAEEARRAFDPARVRYTWVPRAQNTAADALANAVMDSRGQIARDHAAGPAVPGEPGVVEAPGRGAASEARVAAAANTPRSSGTPLPRATGAPATLVLVRHGVTALTETGRYSGGDTAGPPLSDLGRAQAARAAALLKRVGDDVWPDLPTPGAVVASPMARARETGTALAGALGVPLRTDERFAECRFGDWDGLTVPEIEAGWPGGLLAWATSADVRPPGGESLRDVGARVARGLRDLADHQGATVALAAHTVVIRAAVGLVARMAPGHWSAVRIPPASLTIVRLWPDVDADGHLVGDLTVVGCPSELA
;
A
#
# COMPACT_ATOMS: atom_id res chain seq x y z
N MET A 1 -31.04 -48.84 -7.77
CA MET A 1 -30.24 -47.71 -8.28
C MET A 1 -29.49 -47.14 -7.08
N PHE A 2 -28.20 -47.44 -6.97
CA PHE A 2 -27.42 -47.16 -5.76
C PHE A 2 -27.05 -45.67 -5.71
N ALA A 3 -27.34 -45.03 -4.58
CA ALA A 3 -26.82 -43.70 -4.27
C ALA A 3 -25.28 -43.75 -4.23
N PRO A 4 -24.57 -42.71 -4.69
CA PRO A 4 -23.12 -42.68 -4.64
C PRO A 4 -22.65 -42.67 -3.18
N PRO A 5 -21.53 -43.34 -2.85
CA PRO A 5 -21.04 -43.43 -1.48
C PRO A 5 -20.57 -42.05 -0.99
N ALA A 6 -20.85 -41.77 0.29
CA ALA A 6 -20.29 -40.60 0.97
C ALA A 6 -18.75 -40.64 0.92
N PRO A 7 -18.07 -39.50 0.71
CA PRO A 7 -16.62 -39.47 0.70
C PRO A 7 -16.07 -39.88 2.08
N PRO A 8 -14.91 -40.56 2.12
CA PRO A 8 -14.37 -41.15 3.34
C PRO A 8 -14.08 -40.09 4.40
N SER A 9 -14.53 -40.37 5.62
CA SER A 9 -14.17 -39.68 6.85
C SER A 9 -12.66 -39.79 7.08
N GLY A 10 -11.92 -38.69 6.86
CA GLY A 10 -10.47 -38.66 7.09
C GLY A 10 -9.77 -37.34 6.80
N ALA A 11 -10.41 -36.38 6.11
CA ALA A 11 -9.83 -35.06 5.95
C ALA A 11 -9.89 -34.29 7.28
N THR A 12 -8.72 -34.04 7.88
CA THR A 12 -8.61 -33.19 9.07
C THR A 12 -9.19 -31.82 8.75
N ARG A 13 -10.22 -31.41 9.48
CA ARG A 13 -10.85 -30.09 9.31
C ARG A 13 -9.79 -29.00 9.43
N ARG A 14 -9.88 -27.97 8.60
CA ARG A 14 -8.98 -26.82 8.66
C ARG A 14 -9.71 -25.60 9.19
N LEU A 15 -9.14 -24.97 10.21
CA LEU A 15 -9.68 -23.76 10.83
C LEU A 15 -8.72 -22.59 10.60
N LEU A 16 -9.30 -21.43 10.31
CA LEU A 16 -8.59 -20.17 10.24
C LEU A 16 -8.93 -19.34 11.47
N VAL A 17 -7.92 -18.91 12.22
CA VAL A 17 -8.07 -18.09 13.42
C VAL A 17 -7.41 -16.74 13.17
N GLU A 18 -8.18 -15.66 13.12
CA GLU A 18 -7.64 -14.30 12.91
C GLU A 18 -7.70 -13.54 14.25
N THR A 19 -6.60 -12.94 14.71
CA THR A 19 -6.50 -12.34 16.05
C THR A 19 -5.81 -10.98 16.03
N ASP A 20 -6.30 -10.02 16.82
CA ASP A 20 -5.71 -8.70 17.04
C ASP A 20 -5.85 -8.29 18.52
N GLY A 21 -5.03 -7.34 18.96
CA GLY A 21 -5.13 -6.69 20.25
C GLY A 21 -4.60 -5.26 20.25
N GLY A 22 -5.31 -4.37 20.93
CA GLY A 22 -4.99 -2.94 20.98
C GLY A 22 -4.82 -2.43 22.41
N SER A 23 -4.07 -1.33 22.55
CA SER A 23 -3.97 -0.55 23.80
C SER A 23 -3.87 0.96 23.52
N ARG A 24 -4.81 1.76 24.06
CA ARG A 24 -4.84 3.22 23.88
C ARG A 24 -3.90 3.91 24.85
N GLY A 25 -2.73 4.33 24.38
CA GLY A 25 -1.69 4.99 25.20
C GLY A 25 -0.57 4.07 25.69
N ASN A 26 -0.53 2.81 25.21
CA ASN A 26 0.47 1.76 25.42
C ASN A 26 1.59 2.02 26.49
N PRO A 27 1.40 1.59 27.75
CA PRO A 27 0.24 0.87 28.28
C PRO A 27 -0.96 1.79 28.53
N GLY A 28 -2.16 1.26 28.34
CA GLY A 28 -3.43 1.98 28.50
C GLY A 28 -4.64 1.05 28.34
N PRO A 29 -5.87 1.60 28.32
CA PRO A 29 -7.08 0.81 28.09
C PRO A 29 -6.95 -0.05 26.84
N GLY A 30 -7.00 -1.37 27.01
CA GLY A 30 -6.74 -2.35 25.96
C GLY A 30 -7.81 -3.42 25.86
N GLY A 31 -7.85 -4.10 24.72
CA GLY A 31 -8.81 -5.14 24.41
C GLY A 31 -8.31 -6.02 23.27
N TYR A 32 -8.88 -7.21 23.14
CA TYR A 32 -8.53 -8.15 22.08
C TYR A 32 -9.75 -8.52 21.23
N GLY A 33 -9.50 -9.00 20.01
CA GLY A 33 -10.48 -9.62 19.14
C GLY A 33 -9.91 -10.88 18.49
N ALA A 34 -10.76 -11.88 18.30
CA ALA A 34 -10.44 -13.13 17.61
C ALA A 34 -11.66 -13.67 16.87
N VAL A 35 -11.45 -14.15 15.65
CA VAL A 35 -12.47 -14.83 14.84
C VAL A 35 -11.98 -16.20 14.39
N VAL A 36 -12.87 -17.19 14.37
CA VAL A 36 -12.59 -18.53 13.85
C VAL A 36 -13.47 -18.79 12.65
N ARG A 37 -12.87 -19.22 11.53
CA ARG A 37 -13.55 -19.56 10.28
C ARG A 37 -13.22 -20.98 9.83
N ASP A 38 -14.14 -21.57 9.10
CA ASP A 38 -13.86 -22.78 8.34
C ASP A 38 -12.97 -22.43 7.14
N ALA A 39 -11.78 -23.03 7.05
CA ALA A 39 -10.80 -22.61 6.04
C ALA A 39 -11.17 -23.02 4.61
N ALA A 40 -12.04 -24.02 4.43
CA ALA A 40 -12.48 -24.45 3.11
C ALA A 40 -13.62 -23.57 2.56
N THR A 41 -14.51 -23.12 3.45
CA THR A 41 -15.72 -22.39 3.06
C THR A 41 -15.68 -20.89 3.37
N GLY A 42 -14.72 -20.43 4.18
CA GLY A 42 -14.64 -19.06 4.68
C GLY A 42 -15.71 -18.71 5.73
N ARG A 43 -16.59 -19.67 6.07
CA ARG A 43 -17.71 -19.45 6.98
C ARG A 43 -17.22 -19.10 8.38
N LEU A 44 -17.78 -18.04 8.96
CA LEU A 44 -17.53 -17.66 10.35
C LEU A 44 -18.16 -18.69 11.30
N LEU A 45 -17.37 -19.15 12.27
CA LEU A 45 -17.74 -20.19 13.24
C LEU A 45 -17.80 -19.64 14.66
N ALA A 46 -16.87 -18.76 15.03
CA ALA A 46 -16.85 -18.15 16.36
C ALA A 46 -16.22 -16.75 16.34
N GLU A 47 -16.65 -15.91 17.28
CA GLU A 47 -16.05 -14.61 17.60
C GLU A 47 -15.80 -14.53 19.11
N ARG A 48 -14.63 -14.02 19.50
CA ARG A 48 -14.24 -13.78 20.89
C ARG A 48 -13.58 -12.41 20.99
N ALA A 49 -14.00 -11.59 21.94
CA ALA A 49 -13.37 -10.29 22.22
C ALA A 49 -13.62 -9.89 23.67
N ALA A 50 -12.69 -9.21 24.33
CA ALA A 50 -12.94 -8.65 25.65
C ALA A 50 -12.07 -7.42 25.94
N TYR A 51 -12.62 -6.49 26.73
CA TYR A 51 -11.85 -5.43 27.36
C TYR A 51 -10.96 -6.01 28.47
N LEU A 52 -9.70 -5.57 28.52
CA LEU A 52 -8.65 -6.11 29.39
C LEU A 52 -8.23 -5.16 30.51
N GLY A 53 -8.82 -3.97 30.59
CA GLY A 53 -8.33 -2.93 31.51
C GLY A 53 -7.07 -2.27 30.96
N VAL A 54 -6.14 -1.87 31.84
CA VAL A 54 -4.87 -1.23 31.45
C VAL A 54 -3.83 -2.31 31.17
N VAL A 55 -3.51 -2.50 29.90
CA VAL A 55 -2.52 -3.49 29.43
C VAL A 55 -1.62 -2.90 28.34
N SER A 56 -0.50 -3.53 28.07
CA SER A 56 0.33 -3.18 26.89
C SER A 56 -0.27 -3.76 25.60
N ASN A 57 0.13 -3.20 24.46
CA ASN A 57 -0.32 -3.69 23.15
C ASN A 57 0.01 -5.18 22.96
N ASN A 58 1.24 -5.58 23.30
CA ASN A 58 1.67 -6.97 23.14
C ASN A 58 0.90 -7.95 24.05
N VAL A 59 0.49 -7.51 25.24
CA VAL A 59 -0.34 -8.32 26.14
C VAL A 59 -1.74 -8.50 25.55
N ALA A 60 -2.34 -7.46 24.98
CA ALA A 60 -3.63 -7.56 24.29
C ALA A 60 -3.56 -8.53 23.10
N GLU A 61 -2.53 -8.42 22.27
CA GLU A 61 -2.30 -9.27 21.08
C GLU A 61 -2.15 -10.75 21.45
N TYR A 62 -1.31 -11.06 22.44
CA TYR A 62 -1.15 -12.43 22.95
C TYR A 62 -2.44 -12.97 23.58
N THR A 63 -3.23 -12.10 24.23
CA THR A 63 -4.51 -12.49 24.81
C THR A 63 -5.52 -12.83 23.71
N GLY A 64 -5.52 -12.08 22.60
CA GLY A 64 -6.30 -12.41 21.40
C GLY A 64 -5.94 -13.79 20.84
N LEU A 65 -4.65 -14.07 20.72
CA LEU A 65 -4.16 -15.38 20.29
C LEU A 65 -4.67 -16.53 21.16
N VAL A 66 -4.50 -16.43 22.48
CA VAL A 66 -4.91 -17.48 23.42
C VAL A 66 -6.40 -17.78 23.28
N ASN A 67 -7.24 -16.75 23.21
CA ASN A 67 -8.69 -16.93 23.14
C ASN A 67 -9.16 -17.41 21.76
N GLY A 68 -8.48 -17.01 20.67
CA GLY A 68 -8.73 -17.57 19.35
C GLY A 68 -8.42 -19.07 19.25
N LEU A 69 -7.30 -19.51 19.84
CA LEU A 69 -6.93 -20.93 19.90
C LEU A 69 -7.87 -21.75 20.79
N ARG A 70 -8.33 -21.20 21.92
CA ARG A 70 -9.36 -21.85 22.76
C ARG A 70 -10.66 -22.05 21.99
N ALA A 71 -11.13 -21.02 21.28
CA ALA A 71 -12.32 -21.14 20.44
C ALA A 71 -12.16 -22.17 19.31
N ALA A 72 -10.98 -22.27 18.70
CA ALA A 72 -10.69 -23.32 17.73
C ALA A 72 -10.74 -24.73 18.36
N ALA A 73 -10.21 -24.89 19.58
CA ALA A 73 -10.26 -26.15 20.32
C ALA A 73 -11.68 -26.55 20.73
N GLU A 74 -12.54 -25.58 21.06
CA GLU A 74 -13.97 -25.79 21.32
C GLU A 74 -14.71 -26.30 20.07
N ILE A 75 -14.32 -25.82 18.88
CA ILE A 75 -14.93 -26.23 17.60
C ILE A 75 -14.46 -27.62 17.17
N ASP A 76 -13.14 -27.84 17.13
CA ASP A 76 -12.53 -29.11 16.75
C ASP A 76 -11.07 -29.16 17.26
N PRO A 77 -10.79 -29.88 18.36
CA PRO A 77 -9.44 -29.98 18.91
C PRO A 77 -8.48 -30.79 18.02
N GLY A 78 -9.00 -31.54 17.03
CA GLY A 78 -8.22 -32.29 16.06
C GLY A 78 -7.90 -31.52 14.78
N ALA A 79 -8.49 -30.34 14.58
CA ALA A 79 -8.32 -29.56 13.35
C ALA A 79 -6.87 -29.11 13.13
N ALA A 80 -6.49 -28.91 11.86
CA ALA A 80 -5.31 -28.13 11.52
C ALA A 80 -5.68 -26.65 11.57
N VAL A 81 -4.91 -25.85 12.31
CA VAL A 81 -5.21 -24.44 12.56
C VAL A 81 -4.18 -23.55 11.89
N GLU A 82 -4.63 -22.59 11.10
CA GLU A 82 -3.83 -21.45 10.68
C GLU A 82 -4.23 -20.23 11.50
N VAL A 83 -3.30 -19.71 12.29
CA VAL A 83 -3.45 -18.42 12.98
C VAL A 83 -2.93 -17.31 12.09
N ARG A 84 -3.74 -16.27 11.87
CA ARG A 84 -3.38 -15.03 11.18
C ARG A 84 -3.42 -13.86 12.16
N ALA A 85 -2.30 -13.15 12.29
CA ALA A 85 -2.21 -11.97 13.15
C ALA A 85 -1.34 -10.90 12.47
N ASP A 86 -1.64 -9.62 12.72
CA ASP A 86 -0.85 -8.48 12.24
C ASP A 86 0.29 -8.06 13.19
N SER A 87 0.37 -8.69 14.37
CA SER A 87 1.54 -8.61 15.24
C SER A 87 2.66 -9.54 14.81
N ARG A 88 3.67 -8.98 14.13
CA ARG A 88 4.89 -9.73 13.75
C ARG A 88 5.63 -10.29 14.97
N LEU A 89 5.61 -9.57 16.09
CA LEU A 89 6.22 -10.03 17.33
C LEU A 89 5.58 -11.33 17.82
N VAL A 90 4.24 -11.40 17.86
CA VAL A 90 3.52 -12.62 18.27
C VAL A 90 3.81 -13.76 17.31
N VAL A 91 3.71 -13.54 16.00
CA VAL A 91 3.92 -14.59 14.98
C VAL A 91 5.33 -15.16 15.05
N GLU A 92 6.36 -14.31 15.11
CA GLU A 92 7.75 -14.75 15.13
C GLU A 92 8.13 -15.48 16.43
N GLN A 93 7.60 -15.01 17.56
CA GLN A 93 7.82 -15.65 18.86
C GLN A 93 7.10 -16.99 18.98
N MET A 94 5.85 -17.08 18.53
CA MET A 94 5.07 -18.32 18.56
C MET A 94 5.56 -19.35 17.54
N SER A 95 6.14 -18.89 16.44
CA SER A 95 6.86 -19.76 15.49
C SER A 95 8.23 -20.23 16.00
N GLY A 96 8.69 -19.78 17.18
CA GLY A 96 9.97 -20.14 17.75
C GLY A 96 11.19 -19.46 17.10
N ARG A 97 10.99 -18.54 16.15
CA ARG A 97 12.08 -17.81 15.48
C ARG A 97 12.66 -16.71 16.37
N TRP A 98 11.84 -16.10 17.22
CA TRP A 98 12.26 -15.04 18.14
C TRP A 98 12.12 -15.48 19.60
N LYS A 99 13.10 -15.11 20.44
CA LYS A 99 13.06 -15.39 21.89
C LYS A 99 12.03 -14.49 22.58
N ILE A 100 11.25 -15.07 23.49
CA ILE A 100 10.37 -14.33 24.38
C ILE A 100 11.15 -14.02 25.66
N LYS A 101 11.49 -12.74 25.87
CA LYS A 101 12.25 -12.29 27.04
C LYS A 101 11.38 -11.77 28.18
N HIS A 102 10.17 -11.29 27.87
CA HIS A 102 9.26 -10.71 28.85
C HIS A 102 8.44 -11.81 29.53
N ALA A 103 8.50 -11.89 30.87
CA ALA A 103 7.89 -12.98 31.64
C ALA A 103 6.38 -13.13 31.41
N GLU A 104 5.65 -12.01 31.34
CA GLU A 104 4.20 -12.00 31.09
C GLU A 104 3.83 -12.53 29.70
N LEU A 105 4.61 -12.16 28.67
CA LEU A 105 4.41 -12.70 27.32
C LEU A 105 4.81 -14.17 27.25
N GLY A 106 5.82 -14.59 28.02
CA GLY A 106 6.19 -15.99 28.18
C GLY A 106 5.03 -16.82 28.72
N ARG A 107 4.34 -16.32 29.76
CA ARG A 107 3.16 -16.97 30.32
C ARG A 107 2.03 -17.12 29.30
N LEU A 108 1.71 -16.04 28.57
CA LEU A 108 0.67 -16.07 27.53
C LEU A 108 1.03 -16.99 26.36
N ALA A 109 2.30 -17.07 25.98
CA ALA A 109 2.76 -18.02 24.96
C ALA A 109 2.58 -19.48 25.40
N GLU A 110 2.85 -19.80 26.66
CA GLU A 110 2.56 -21.13 27.20
C GLU A 110 1.06 -21.42 27.29
N GLU A 111 0.25 -20.42 27.66
CA GLU A 111 -1.21 -20.56 27.63
C GLU A 111 -1.71 -20.85 26.22
N ALA A 112 -1.18 -20.18 25.18
CA ALA A 112 -1.51 -20.44 23.78
C ALA A 112 -1.11 -21.86 23.35
N ARG A 113 0.09 -22.32 23.72
CA ARG A 113 0.55 -23.70 23.44
C ARG A 113 -0.25 -24.77 24.18
N ARG A 114 -0.85 -24.44 25.33
CA ARG A 114 -1.76 -25.34 26.06
C ARG A 114 -3.18 -25.30 25.49
N ALA A 115 -3.58 -24.20 24.87
CA ALA A 115 -4.93 -24.02 24.32
C ALA A 115 -5.18 -24.88 23.07
N PHE A 116 -4.15 -25.17 22.27
CA PHE A 116 -4.25 -26.02 21.09
C PHE A 116 -2.93 -26.76 20.85
N ASP A 117 -2.98 -27.98 20.31
CA ASP A 117 -1.79 -28.77 19.97
C ASP A 117 -0.84 -27.98 19.05
N PRO A 118 0.37 -27.57 19.52
CA PRO A 118 1.28 -26.76 18.74
C PRO A 118 1.73 -27.42 17.43
N ALA A 119 1.70 -28.75 17.33
CA ALA A 119 2.06 -29.46 16.11
C ALA A 119 1.04 -29.25 14.98
N ARG A 120 -0.16 -28.78 15.32
CA ARG A 120 -1.28 -28.53 14.38
C ARG A 120 -1.49 -27.06 14.07
N VAL A 121 -0.75 -26.16 14.72
CA VAL A 121 -0.90 -24.71 14.54
C VAL A 121 0.21 -24.17 13.64
N ARG A 122 -0.18 -23.44 12.60
CA ARG A 122 0.73 -22.60 11.81
C ARG A 122 0.43 -21.14 12.09
N TYR A 123 1.45 -20.36 12.40
CA TYR A 123 1.34 -18.92 12.61
C TYR A 123 1.77 -18.20 11.33
N THR A 124 0.86 -17.42 10.76
CA THR A 124 1.04 -16.60 9.56
C THR A 124 0.88 -15.14 9.95
N TRP A 125 1.88 -14.32 9.63
CA TRP A 125 1.71 -12.88 9.74
C TRP A 125 0.90 -12.38 8.55
N VAL A 126 -0.11 -11.54 8.82
CA VAL A 126 -0.90 -10.86 7.78
C VAL A 126 -0.86 -9.35 8.00
N PRO A 127 -0.92 -8.53 6.94
CA PRO A 127 -1.08 -7.09 7.10
C PRO A 127 -2.38 -6.75 7.87
N ARG A 128 -2.37 -5.68 8.68
CA ARG A 128 -3.55 -5.19 9.43
C ARG A 128 -4.82 -5.05 8.58
N ALA A 129 -4.66 -4.60 7.33
CA ALA A 129 -5.77 -4.48 6.37
C ALA A 129 -6.45 -5.81 6.01
N GLN A 130 -5.80 -6.95 6.27
CA GLN A 130 -6.33 -8.30 6.09
C GLN A 130 -6.82 -8.91 7.41
N ASN A 131 -6.70 -8.20 8.54
CA ASN A 131 -7.11 -8.63 9.88
C ASN A 131 -8.25 -7.74 10.45
N THR A 132 -9.04 -7.14 9.56
CA THR A 132 -10.04 -6.11 9.92
C THR A 132 -11.15 -6.63 10.84
N ALA A 133 -11.50 -7.91 10.74
CA ALA A 133 -12.54 -8.50 11.58
C ALA A 133 -12.10 -8.58 13.05
N ALA A 134 -10.86 -9.01 13.32
CA ALA A 134 -10.31 -9.07 14.67
C ALA A 134 -10.01 -7.67 15.23
N ASP A 135 -9.50 -6.75 14.40
CA ASP A 135 -9.30 -5.34 14.76
C ASP A 135 -10.61 -4.64 15.16
N ALA A 136 -11.66 -4.82 14.36
CA ALA A 136 -12.97 -4.25 14.65
C ALA A 136 -13.54 -4.77 15.99
N LEU A 137 -13.37 -6.06 16.28
CA LEU A 137 -13.76 -6.66 17.55
C LEU A 137 -12.96 -6.08 18.73
N ALA A 138 -11.65 -5.95 18.60
CA ALA A 138 -10.78 -5.37 19.64
C ALA A 138 -11.16 -3.91 19.93
N ASN A 139 -11.42 -3.11 18.89
CA ASN A 139 -11.86 -1.71 19.05
C ASN A 139 -13.23 -1.61 19.69
N ALA A 140 -14.20 -2.45 19.27
CA ALA A 140 -15.55 -2.43 19.82
C ALA A 140 -15.58 -2.72 21.33
N VAL A 141 -14.77 -3.67 21.82
CA VAL A 141 -14.70 -3.96 23.27
C VAL A 141 -13.90 -2.92 24.05
N MET A 142 -12.90 -2.25 23.43
CA MET A 142 -12.23 -1.11 24.06
C MET A 142 -13.16 0.10 24.25
N ASP A 143 -14.06 0.34 23.29
CA ASP A 143 -15.04 1.43 23.37
C ASP A 143 -16.16 1.14 24.37
N SER A 144 -16.75 -0.06 24.29
CA SER A 144 -17.86 -0.47 25.16
C SER A 144 -17.44 -0.92 26.55
N ARG A 145 -16.14 -1.21 26.75
CA ARG A 145 -15.59 -1.92 27.91
C ARG A 145 -16.28 -3.27 28.19
N GLY A 146 -16.78 -3.91 27.13
CA GLY A 146 -17.58 -5.14 27.19
C GLY A 146 -16.83 -6.41 26.80
N GLN A 147 -17.60 -7.47 26.56
CA GLN A 147 -17.13 -8.76 26.06
C GLN A 147 -18.05 -9.26 24.93
N ILE A 148 -17.48 -9.93 23.94
CA ILE A 148 -18.18 -10.60 22.84
C ILE A 148 -17.79 -12.07 22.85
N ALA A 149 -18.78 -12.95 22.91
CA ALA A 149 -18.64 -14.38 22.68
C ALA A 149 -19.84 -14.85 21.85
N ARG A 150 -19.62 -15.16 20.57
CA ARG A 150 -20.67 -15.58 19.63
C ARG A 150 -20.23 -16.85 18.91
N ASP A 151 -21.12 -17.83 18.85
CA ASP A 151 -20.94 -19.07 18.10
C ASP A 151 -21.97 -19.14 16.96
N HIS A 152 -21.54 -19.60 15.80
CA HIS A 152 -22.33 -19.61 14.57
C HIS A 152 -22.61 -21.06 14.12
N ALA A 153 -23.89 -21.43 13.99
CA ALA A 153 -24.32 -22.81 13.71
C ALA A 153 -24.01 -23.27 12.26
N ALA A 154 -23.81 -24.58 12.09
CA ALA A 154 -23.57 -25.18 10.78
C ALA A 154 -24.87 -25.34 9.96
N GLY A 155 -25.18 -24.37 9.09
CA GLY A 155 -26.20 -24.51 8.04
C GLY A 155 -25.69 -25.25 6.78
N PRO A 156 -26.57 -25.77 5.90
CA PRO A 156 -26.20 -26.58 4.76
C PRO A 156 -25.36 -25.80 3.74
N ALA A 157 -24.34 -26.47 3.20
CA ALA A 157 -23.43 -25.93 2.18
C ALA A 157 -24.19 -25.68 0.86
N VAL A 158 -24.03 -24.49 0.31
CA VAL A 158 -24.44 -24.18 -1.06
C VAL A 158 -23.32 -24.64 -2.01
N PRO A 159 -23.59 -25.45 -3.06
CA PRO A 159 -22.60 -25.81 -4.07
C PRO A 159 -22.13 -24.57 -4.85
N GLY A 160 -20.81 -24.45 -5.04
CA GLY A 160 -20.13 -23.24 -5.50
C GLY A 160 -20.16 -22.96 -7.00
N GLU A 161 -19.62 -21.79 -7.36
CA GLU A 161 -19.16 -21.51 -8.72
C GLU A 161 -17.79 -22.16 -8.99
N PRO A 162 -17.52 -22.62 -10.24
CA PRO A 162 -16.38 -23.48 -10.55
C PRO A 162 -15.04 -22.75 -10.47
N GLY A 163 -14.06 -23.47 -9.93
CA GLY A 163 -12.66 -23.06 -9.84
C GLY A 163 -12.00 -22.86 -11.19
N VAL A 164 -10.99 -21.99 -11.15
CA VAL A 164 -10.01 -21.78 -12.22
C VAL A 164 -9.26 -23.09 -12.47
N VAL A 165 -9.37 -23.56 -13.70
CA VAL A 165 -8.59 -24.64 -14.30
C VAL A 165 -7.11 -24.27 -14.34
N GLU A 166 -6.26 -25.14 -13.79
CA GLU A 166 -4.83 -25.20 -14.13
C GLU A 166 -4.64 -25.61 -15.58
N ALA A 167 -3.71 -24.95 -16.29
CA ALA A 167 -3.04 -25.50 -17.47
C ALA A 167 -1.73 -24.72 -17.76
N PRO A 168 -0.77 -25.29 -18.52
CA PRO A 168 0.09 -26.40 -18.15
C PRO A 168 1.56 -25.95 -18.00
N GLY A 169 2.36 -26.82 -17.38
CA GLY A 169 3.70 -26.54 -16.87
C GLY A 169 4.70 -25.88 -17.83
N ARG A 170 5.50 -24.97 -17.25
CA ARG A 170 6.80 -24.55 -17.80
C ARG A 170 7.87 -24.62 -16.70
N GLY A 171 8.64 -25.69 -16.75
CA GLY A 171 10.06 -25.75 -16.36
C GLY A 171 10.42 -25.43 -14.91
N ALA A 172 10.63 -26.48 -14.11
CA ALA A 172 11.24 -26.48 -12.77
C ALA A 172 12.60 -25.74 -12.63
N ALA A 173 13.19 -25.27 -13.73
CA ALA A 173 14.39 -24.42 -13.72
C ALA A 173 14.11 -22.95 -13.30
N SER A 174 12.83 -22.51 -13.36
CA SER A 174 12.42 -21.14 -12.99
C SER A 174 12.29 -20.96 -11.47
N GLU A 175 11.74 -21.96 -10.76
CA GLU A 175 11.49 -21.90 -9.31
C GLU A 175 12.78 -21.82 -8.49
N ALA A 176 13.86 -22.46 -8.95
CA ALA A 176 15.17 -22.36 -8.32
C ALA A 176 15.79 -20.94 -8.38
N ARG A 177 15.44 -20.14 -9.40
CA ARG A 177 15.87 -18.73 -9.50
C ARG A 177 15.05 -17.81 -8.60
N VAL A 178 13.77 -18.12 -8.38
CA VAL A 178 12.85 -17.36 -7.50
C VAL A 178 13.25 -17.51 -6.02
N ALA A 179 13.66 -18.71 -5.59
CA ALA A 179 14.17 -18.93 -4.24
C ALA A 179 15.51 -18.21 -3.98
N ALA A 180 16.35 -18.04 -5.00
CA ALA A 180 17.65 -17.38 -4.88
C ALA A 180 17.54 -15.84 -4.75
N ALA A 181 16.53 -15.21 -5.39
CA ALA A 181 16.28 -13.77 -5.27
C ALA A 181 15.55 -13.37 -3.96
N ALA A 182 14.83 -14.31 -3.34
CA ALA A 182 14.16 -14.09 -2.06
C ALA A 182 15.11 -13.98 -0.84
N ASN A 183 16.39 -14.33 -1.03
CA ASN A 183 17.44 -14.37 0.00
C ASN A 183 18.37 -13.15 0.00
N THR A 184 18.09 -12.14 -0.83
CA THR A 184 18.86 -10.89 -0.82
C THR A 184 18.45 -10.03 0.39
N PRO A 185 19.41 -9.49 1.18
CA PRO A 185 19.10 -8.58 2.27
C PRO A 185 18.20 -7.43 1.79
N ARG A 186 17.04 -7.23 2.42
CA ARG A 186 16.15 -6.08 2.15
C ARG A 186 16.38 -5.00 3.19
N SER A 187 16.32 -3.75 2.77
CA SER A 187 16.32 -2.60 3.67
C SER A 187 15.13 -2.66 4.63
N SER A 188 15.36 -2.34 5.90
CA SER A 188 14.30 -2.20 6.89
C SER A 188 13.28 -1.15 6.44
N GLY A 189 11.98 -1.45 6.52
CA GLY A 189 10.90 -0.55 6.07
C GLY A 189 10.42 -0.77 4.63
N THR A 190 11.13 -1.58 3.83
CA THR A 190 10.64 -2.01 2.51
C THR A 190 9.36 -2.84 2.66
N PRO A 191 8.23 -2.45 2.03
CA PRO A 191 7.01 -3.25 2.05
C PRO A 191 7.25 -4.65 1.47
N LEU A 192 6.54 -5.66 2.01
CA LEU A 192 6.64 -7.02 1.51
C LEU A 192 6.17 -7.06 0.05
N PRO A 193 6.90 -7.73 -0.87
CA PRO A 193 6.46 -7.86 -2.25
C PRO A 193 5.06 -8.45 -2.28
N ARG A 194 4.10 -7.67 -2.78
CA ARG A 194 2.70 -8.10 -2.94
C ARG A 194 2.46 -8.84 -4.26
N ALA A 195 3.47 -8.90 -5.12
CA ALA A 195 3.40 -9.40 -6.48
C ALA A 195 4.70 -10.11 -6.86
N THR A 196 4.61 -11.01 -7.85
CA THR A 196 5.77 -11.71 -8.41
C THR A 196 6.51 -10.81 -9.41
N GLY A 197 7.84 -10.90 -9.46
CA GLY A 197 8.66 -10.11 -10.39
C GLY A 197 9.31 -8.87 -9.76
N ALA A 198 10.19 -8.23 -10.53
CA ALA A 198 10.88 -7.03 -10.09
C ALA A 198 9.99 -5.80 -10.35
N PRO A 199 9.83 -4.88 -9.38
CA PRO A 199 9.10 -3.64 -9.65
C PRO A 199 9.85 -2.76 -10.65
N ALA A 200 9.13 -1.93 -11.37
CA ALA A 200 9.69 -0.73 -11.97
C ALA A 200 9.80 0.35 -10.88
N THR A 201 10.94 1.04 -10.80
CA THR A 201 11.11 2.17 -9.89
C THR A 201 10.88 3.46 -10.66
N LEU A 202 9.99 4.32 -10.18
CA LEU A 202 9.74 5.63 -10.77
C LEU A 202 10.23 6.73 -9.85
N VAL A 203 11.16 7.55 -10.33
CA VAL A 203 11.61 8.77 -9.67
C VAL A 203 10.82 9.94 -10.25
N LEU A 204 9.75 10.32 -9.58
CA LEU A 204 8.86 11.41 -9.97
C LEU A 204 9.49 12.74 -9.57
N VAL A 205 9.73 13.62 -10.54
CA VAL A 205 10.34 14.94 -10.33
C VAL A 205 9.33 16.01 -10.71
N ARG A 206 8.92 16.86 -9.76
CA ARG A 206 8.13 18.05 -10.11
C ARG A 206 9.02 19.02 -10.87
N HIS A 207 8.51 19.63 -11.94
CA HIS A 207 9.24 20.69 -12.63
C HIS A 207 9.74 21.80 -11.68
N GLY A 208 10.85 22.45 -12.03
CA GLY A 208 11.34 23.64 -11.31
C GLY A 208 10.37 24.83 -11.41
N VAL A 209 10.57 25.88 -10.62
CA VAL A 209 9.68 27.04 -10.67
C VAL A 209 9.65 27.73 -12.04
N THR A 210 8.52 28.37 -12.32
CA THR A 210 8.29 29.24 -13.49
C THR A 210 7.85 30.62 -12.98
N ALA A 211 7.77 31.63 -13.85
CA ALA A 211 7.23 32.94 -13.49
C ALA A 211 5.80 32.86 -12.89
N LEU A 212 4.96 31.93 -13.36
CA LEU A 212 3.62 31.71 -12.80
C LEU A 212 3.68 31.02 -11.43
N THR A 213 4.65 30.12 -11.22
CA THR A 213 4.85 29.47 -9.91
C THR A 213 5.29 30.48 -8.85
N GLU A 214 6.19 31.39 -9.21
CA GLU A 214 6.72 32.43 -8.32
C GLU A 214 5.66 33.46 -7.93
N THR A 215 4.67 33.68 -8.80
CA THR A 215 3.54 34.58 -8.58
C THR A 215 2.28 33.88 -8.04
N GLY A 216 2.34 32.57 -7.78
CA GLY A 216 1.23 31.80 -7.22
C GLY A 216 0.03 31.63 -8.17
N ARG A 217 0.26 31.70 -9.48
CA ARG A 217 -0.75 31.54 -10.52
C ARG A 217 -0.87 30.08 -10.96
N TYR A 218 -2.10 29.65 -11.24
CA TYR A 218 -2.38 28.32 -11.78
C TYR A 218 -1.88 28.21 -13.22
N SER A 219 -1.34 27.04 -13.57
CA SER A 219 -0.80 26.76 -14.91
C SER A 219 -1.06 25.30 -15.26
N GLY A 220 -2.03 25.10 -16.13
CA GLY A 220 -2.58 23.81 -16.48
C GLY A 220 -1.85 23.09 -17.60
N GLY A 221 -2.55 22.11 -18.17
CA GLY A 221 -2.12 21.26 -19.27
C GLY A 221 -2.64 21.65 -20.66
N ASP A 222 -3.47 22.70 -20.77
CA ASP A 222 -4.19 23.06 -22.00
C ASP A 222 -3.29 23.68 -23.09
N THR A 223 -2.16 24.27 -22.67
CA THR A 223 -1.13 24.83 -23.55
C THR A 223 0.24 24.38 -23.08
N ALA A 224 1.30 24.53 -23.88
CA ALA A 224 2.65 24.18 -23.46
C ALA A 224 3.09 24.85 -22.14
N GLY A 225 2.48 26.01 -21.80
CA GLY A 225 2.75 26.76 -20.59
C GLY A 225 4.11 27.47 -20.61
N PRO A 226 4.47 28.19 -19.55
CA PRO A 226 5.71 28.95 -19.48
C PRO A 226 6.94 28.03 -19.37
N PRO A 227 8.12 28.49 -19.81
CA PRO A 227 9.40 27.86 -19.54
C PRO A 227 9.79 27.98 -18.05
N LEU A 228 10.88 27.32 -17.64
CA LEU A 228 11.45 27.53 -16.31
C LEU A 228 11.99 28.96 -16.14
N SER A 229 11.95 29.50 -14.92
CA SER A 229 12.74 30.69 -14.58
C SER A 229 14.22 30.33 -14.41
N ASP A 230 15.11 31.31 -14.19
CA ASP A 230 16.51 31.03 -13.87
C ASP A 230 16.65 30.19 -12.60
N LEU A 231 15.85 30.51 -11.57
CA LEU A 231 15.76 29.71 -10.36
C LEU A 231 15.25 28.30 -10.67
N GLY A 232 14.24 28.17 -11.53
CA GLY A 232 13.71 26.88 -11.98
C GLY A 232 14.75 26.02 -12.70
N ARG A 233 15.58 26.61 -13.56
CA ARG A 233 16.69 25.92 -14.22
C ARG A 233 17.74 25.44 -13.22
N ALA A 234 18.11 26.28 -12.25
CA ALA A 234 19.03 25.90 -11.19
C ALA A 234 18.47 24.76 -10.32
N GLN A 235 17.19 24.82 -9.99
CA GLN A 235 16.47 23.76 -9.27
C GLN A 235 16.44 22.45 -10.06
N ALA A 236 16.18 22.48 -11.36
CA ALA A 236 16.19 21.32 -12.24
C ALA A 236 17.59 20.69 -12.33
N ALA A 237 18.64 21.50 -12.43
CA ALA A 237 20.03 21.03 -12.41
C ALA A 237 20.38 20.30 -11.10
N ARG A 238 19.96 20.83 -9.94
CA ARG A 238 20.16 20.15 -8.65
C ARG A 238 19.35 18.86 -8.54
N ALA A 239 18.11 18.84 -9.03
CA ALA A 239 17.32 17.62 -9.08
C ALA A 239 17.98 16.55 -9.97
N ALA A 240 18.59 16.96 -11.09
CA ALA A 240 19.36 16.07 -11.96
C ALA A 240 20.61 15.51 -11.26
N ALA A 241 21.32 16.34 -10.50
CA ALA A 241 22.47 15.91 -9.71
C ALA A 241 22.07 14.90 -8.61
N LEU A 242 20.96 15.14 -7.90
CA LEU A 242 20.42 14.19 -6.93
C LEU A 242 19.92 12.91 -7.60
N LEU A 243 19.26 13.00 -8.76
CA LEU A 243 18.80 11.84 -9.51
C LEU A 243 19.95 10.90 -9.89
N LYS A 244 21.09 11.44 -10.33
CA LYS A 244 22.27 10.64 -10.70
C LYS A 244 22.82 9.80 -9.53
N ARG A 245 22.59 10.24 -8.31
CA ARG A 245 23.02 9.60 -7.06
C ARG A 245 22.06 8.49 -6.60
N VAL A 246 20.84 8.44 -7.15
CA VAL A 246 19.85 7.40 -6.83
C VAL A 246 20.35 6.04 -7.27
N GLY A 247 20.39 5.07 -6.36
CA GLY A 247 20.91 3.73 -6.61
C GLY A 247 22.43 3.63 -6.62
N ASP A 248 23.13 4.74 -6.34
CA ASP A 248 24.58 4.79 -6.14
C ASP A 248 24.89 5.01 -4.65
N ASP A 249 24.98 6.27 -4.21
CA ASP A 249 25.23 6.63 -2.80
C ASP A 249 23.96 7.08 -2.06
N VAL A 250 22.89 7.42 -2.77
CA VAL A 250 21.58 7.75 -2.21
C VAL A 250 20.58 6.67 -2.59
N TRP A 251 19.92 6.05 -1.59
CA TRP A 251 19.07 4.87 -1.77
C TRP A 251 19.77 3.74 -2.57
N PRO A 252 20.88 3.19 -2.06
CA PRO A 252 21.67 2.18 -2.77
C PRO A 252 20.93 0.84 -2.98
N ASP A 253 19.76 0.68 -2.37
CA ASP A 253 18.87 -0.46 -2.56
C ASP A 253 17.95 -0.34 -3.80
N LEU A 254 17.98 0.80 -4.50
CA LEU A 254 17.26 1.03 -5.74
C LEU A 254 18.17 0.84 -6.97
N PRO A 255 17.67 0.37 -8.13
CA PRO A 255 18.43 0.39 -9.36
C PRO A 255 18.69 1.82 -9.85
N THR A 256 19.82 2.05 -10.52
CA THR A 256 20.16 3.38 -11.05
C THR A 256 19.20 3.80 -12.18
N PRO A 257 18.82 5.09 -12.27
CA PRO A 257 17.98 5.61 -13.35
C PRO A 257 18.58 5.40 -14.74
N GLY A 258 17.83 4.76 -15.63
CA GLY A 258 18.28 4.44 -17.01
C GLY A 258 17.39 5.00 -18.12
N ALA A 259 16.28 5.67 -17.77
CA ALA A 259 15.37 6.27 -18.74
C ALA A 259 14.73 7.54 -18.18
N VAL A 260 14.40 8.48 -19.07
CA VAL A 260 13.70 9.73 -18.71
C VAL A 260 12.46 9.92 -19.57
N VAL A 261 11.33 10.14 -18.90
CA VAL A 261 10.06 10.55 -19.49
C VAL A 261 9.70 11.93 -18.95
N ALA A 262 9.08 12.77 -19.77
CA ALA A 262 8.51 14.04 -19.33
C ALA A 262 7.08 14.20 -19.80
N SER A 263 6.33 14.97 -19.02
CA SER A 263 5.12 15.63 -19.51
C SER A 263 5.42 16.50 -20.75
N PRO A 264 4.47 16.69 -21.68
CA PRO A 264 4.65 17.53 -22.87
C PRO A 264 4.83 19.04 -22.59
N MET A 265 4.47 19.50 -21.37
CA MET A 265 4.57 20.91 -20.96
C MET A 265 6.02 21.41 -20.98
N ALA A 266 6.24 22.66 -21.45
CA ALA A 266 7.58 23.24 -21.63
C ALA A 266 8.44 23.15 -20.36
N ARG A 267 7.92 23.61 -19.22
CA ARG A 267 8.57 23.52 -17.89
C ARG A 267 9.01 22.10 -17.49
N ALA A 268 8.21 21.09 -17.81
CA ALA A 268 8.51 19.70 -17.50
C ALA A 268 9.50 19.09 -18.50
N ARG A 269 9.40 19.45 -19.78
CA ARG A 269 10.39 19.08 -20.80
C ARG A 269 11.76 19.68 -20.53
N GLU A 270 11.85 20.94 -20.10
CA GLU A 270 13.11 21.56 -19.68
C GLU A 270 13.71 20.85 -18.47
N THR A 271 12.88 20.54 -17.46
CA THR A 271 13.32 19.75 -16.31
C THR A 271 13.81 18.37 -16.76
N GLY A 272 13.02 17.65 -17.57
CA GLY A 272 13.37 16.34 -18.11
C GLY A 272 14.61 16.36 -19.00
N THR A 273 14.87 17.45 -19.72
CA THR A 273 16.11 17.63 -20.50
C THR A 273 17.33 17.69 -19.59
N ALA A 274 17.25 18.39 -18.45
CA ALA A 274 18.32 18.41 -17.46
C ALA A 274 18.57 17.02 -16.86
N LEU A 275 17.49 16.29 -16.50
CA LEU A 275 17.58 14.90 -16.00
C LEU A 275 18.24 13.97 -17.04
N ALA A 276 17.76 14.02 -18.28
CA ALA A 276 18.25 13.22 -19.39
C ALA A 276 19.73 13.51 -19.70
N GLY A 277 20.12 14.77 -19.68
CA GLY A 277 21.51 15.20 -19.86
C GLY A 277 22.44 14.69 -18.75
N ALA A 278 22.01 14.71 -17.49
CA ALA A 278 22.81 14.20 -16.38
C ALA A 278 23.01 12.67 -16.42
N LEU A 279 22.06 11.95 -16.99
CA LEU A 279 22.09 10.48 -17.14
C LEU A 279 22.67 10.03 -18.49
N GLY A 280 22.80 10.92 -19.48
CA GLY A 280 23.26 10.57 -20.83
C GLY A 280 22.27 9.73 -21.64
N VAL A 281 20.97 9.87 -21.39
CA VAL A 281 19.90 9.07 -22.03
C VAL A 281 18.93 9.95 -22.82
N PRO A 282 18.19 9.41 -23.81
CA PRO A 282 17.21 10.21 -24.55
C PRO A 282 16.00 10.58 -23.69
N LEU A 283 15.45 11.78 -23.93
CA LEU A 283 14.18 12.22 -23.35
C LEU A 283 13.01 11.72 -24.21
N ARG A 284 12.01 11.09 -23.57
CA ARG A 284 10.70 10.79 -24.17
C ARG A 284 9.61 11.67 -23.56
N THR A 285 8.57 11.95 -24.32
CA THR A 285 7.39 12.68 -23.82
C THR A 285 6.16 11.79 -23.80
N ASP A 286 5.28 11.96 -22.81
CA ASP A 286 4.01 11.23 -22.71
C ASP A 286 2.88 12.15 -22.23
N GLU A 287 1.87 12.31 -23.09
CA GLU A 287 0.68 13.16 -22.91
C GLU A 287 -0.13 12.82 -21.66
N ARG A 288 -0.10 11.56 -21.21
CA ARG A 288 -0.84 11.11 -20.02
C ARG A 288 -0.34 11.77 -18.74
N PHE A 289 0.86 12.33 -18.77
CA PHE A 289 1.46 13.08 -17.66
C PHE A 289 1.42 14.61 -17.88
N ALA A 290 0.60 15.14 -18.80
CA ALA A 290 0.24 16.56 -18.86
C ALA A 290 -0.28 17.04 -17.48
N GLU A 291 -0.10 18.32 -17.14
CA GLU A 291 -0.71 18.83 -15.89
C GLU A 291 -2.24 18.78 -15.98
N CYS A 292 -2.92 18.82 -14.84
CA CYS A 292 -4.35 19.07 -14.79
C CYS A 292 -4.75 20.25 -15.69
N ARG A 293 -5.80 20.10 -16.47
CA ARG A 293 -6.43 21.23 -17.16
C ARG A 293 -7.23 22.04 -16.15
N PHE A 294 -6.83 23.30 -15.94
CA PHE A 294 -7.52 24.19 -15.01
C PHE A 294 -8.58 25.04 -15.70
N GLY A 295 -8.65 25.00 -17.05
CA GLY A 295 -9.67 25.71 -17.82
C GLY A 295 -9.65 27.21 -17.50
N ASP A 296 -10.80 27.77 -17.14
CA ASP A 296 -10.96 29.20 -16.87
C ASP A 296 -10.13 29.70 -15.68
N TRP A 297 -9.55 28.82 -14.86
CA TRP A 297 -8.65 29.19 -13.77
C TRP A 297 -7.19 29.40 -14.20
N ASP A 298 -6.84 29.06 -15.45
CA ASP A 298 -5.47 29.21 -15.93
C ASP A 298 -4.99 30.66 -15.89
N GLY A 299 -3.77 30.84 -15.36
CA GLY A 299 -3.17 32.16 -15.17
C GLY A 299 -3.71 32.93 -13.97
N LEU A 300 -4.75 32.46 -13.27
CA LEU A 300 -5.30 33.15 -12.10
C LEU A 300 -4.60 32.74 -10.79
N THR A 301 -4.57 33.66 -9.84
CA THR A 301 -4.18 33.43 -8.45
C THR A 301 -5.37 32.88 -7.64
N VAL A 302 -5.10 32.32 -6.45
CA VAL A 302 -6.17 31.84 -5.55
C VAL A 302 -7.23 32.92 -5.25
N PRO A 303 -6.88 34.18 -4.89
CA PRO A 303 -7.90 35.21 -4.65
C PRO A 303 -8.73 35.55 -5.88
N GLU A 304 -8.13 35.56 -7.09
CA GLU A 304 -8.85 35.82 -8.34
C GLU A 304 -9.83 34.67 -8.66
N ILE A 305 -9.43 33.42 -8.43
CA ILE A 305 -10.31 32.25 -8.56
C ILE A 305 -11.47 32.32 -7.58
N GLU A 306 -11.20 32.60 -6.31
CA GLU A 306 -12.25 32.68 -5.27
C GLU A 306 -13.20 33.87 -5.49
N ALA A 307 -12.74 34.96 -6.12
CA ALA A 307 -13.60 36.07 -6.51
C ALA A 307 -14.56 35.69 -7.64
N GLY A 308 -14.12 34.88 -8.61
CA GLY A 308 -14.96 34.41 -9.72
C GLY A 308 -15.84 33.20 -9.38
N TRP A 309 -15.34 32.30 -8.54
CA TRP A 309 -15.97 31.04 -8.15
C TRP A 309 -15.81 30.77 -6.65
N PRO A 310 -16.57 31.46 -5.78
CA PRO A 310 -16.45 31.32 -4.33
C PRO A 310 -16.60 29.86 -3.85
N GLY A 311 -15.61 29.36 -3.11
CA GLY A 311 -15.52 28.00 -2.60
C GLY A 311 -15.17 26.94 -3.66
N GLY A 312 -15.05 27.33 -4.93
CA GLY A 312 -14.78 26.42 -6.03
C GLY A 312 -13.44 25.71 -5.90
N LEU A 313 -12.40 26.41 -5.45
CA LEU A 313 -11.07 25.83 -5.33
C LEU A 313 -11.01 24.76 -4.23
N LEU A 314 -11.62 25.04 -3.07
CA LEU A 314 -11.68 24.08 -1.97
C LEU A 314 -12.48 22.84 -2.38
N ALA A 315 -13.63 23.03 -3.03
CA ALA A 315 -14.46 21.93 -3.53
C ALA A 315 -13.68 21.06 -4.52
N TRP A 316 -12.97 21.67 -5.49
CA TRP A 316 -12.11 20.96 -6.44
C TRP A 316 -10.96 20.20 -5.74
N ALA A 317 -10.30 20.83 -4.77
CA ALA A 317 -9.15 20.24 -4.08
C ALA A 317 -9.52 19.08 -3.14
N THR A 318 -10.79 19.00 -2.70
CA THR A 318 -11.27 18.05 -1.70
C THR A 318 -12.30 17.04 -2.20
N SER A 319 -12.76 17.18 -3.45
CA SER A 319 -13.75 16.30 -4.07
C SER A 319 -13.21 15.67 -5.35
N ALA A 320 -13.52 14.39 -5.56
CA ALA A 320 -12.98 13.65 -6.71
C ALA A 320 -13.48 14.15 -8.07
N ASP A 321 -14.73 14.63 -8.13
CA ASP A 321 -15.50 14.80 -9.37
C ASP A 321 -15.78 16.27 -9.74
N VAL A 322 -15.43 17.21 -8.86
CA VAL A 322 -15.57 18.64 -9.14
C VAL A 322 -14.55 19.05 -10.20
N ARG A 323 -14.97 19.86 -11.17
CA ARG A 323 -14.15 20.37 -12.27
C ARG A 323 -14.13 21.90 -12.21
N PRO A 324 -12.99 22.56 -12.47
CA PRO A 324 -13.03 23.95 -12.85
C PRO A 324 -13.74 24.08 -14.21
N PRO A 325 -14.37 25.22 -14.52
CA PRO A 325 -15.00 25.41 -15.82
C PRO A 325 -14.01 25.15 -16.96
N GLY A 326 -14.38 24.26 -17.88
CA GLY A 326 -13.51 23.87 -19.00
C GLY A 326 -12.34 22.94 -18.65
N GLY A 327 -12.18 22.49 -17.39
CA GLY A 327 -11.03 21.68 -16.97
C GLY A 327 -11.33 20.27 -16.46
N GLU A 328 -10.36 19.71 -15.75
CA GLU A 328 -10.33 18.32 -15.25
C GLU A 328 -10.65 18.23 -13.76
N SER A 329 -11.32 17.14 -13.38
CA SER A 329 -11.43 16.72 -12.00
C SER A 329 -10.22 15.90 -11.57
N LEU A 330 -10.03 15.72 -10.27
CA LEU A 330 -8.99 14.82 -9.75
C LEU A 330 -9.16 13.39 -10.27
N ARG A 331 -10.41 12.93 -10.48
CA ARG A 331 -10.69 11.61 -11.07
C ARG A 331 -10.18 11.50 -12.51
N ASP A 332 -10.35 12.52 -13.34
CA ASP A 332 -9.89 12.48 -14.74
C ASP A 332 -8.37 12.37 -14.82
N VAL A 333 -7.68 13.23 -14.06
CA VAL A 333 -6.21 13.21 -13.97
C VAL A 333 -5.76 11.84 -13.48
N GLY A 334 -6.40 11.33 -12.43
CA GLY A 334 -6.19 9.99 -11.91
C GLY A 334 -6.28 8.89 -12.95
N ALA A 335 -7.33 8.90 -13.76
CA ALA A 335 -7.57 7.86 -14.77
C ALA A 335 -6.47 7.82 -15.83
N ARG A 336 -6.00 8.97 -16.34
CA ARG A 336 -4.91 9.00 -17.33
C ARG A 336 -3.54 8.71 -16.72
N VAL A 337 -3.28 9.19 -15.51
CA VAL A 337 -2.04 8.90 -14.77
C VAL A 337 -1.95 7.41 -14.47
N ALA A 338 -3.04 6.77 -14.02
CA ALA A 338 -3.07 5.33 -13.77
C ALA A 338 -2.69 4.51 -15.01
N ARG A 339 -3.19 4.89 -16.20
CA ARG A 339 -2.79 4.23 -17.46
C ARG A 339 -1.30 4.39 -17.74
N GLY A 340 -0.75 5.60 -17.60
CA GLY A 340 0.67 5.84 -17.79
C GLY A 340 1.55 5.08 -16.79
N LEU A 341 1.12 5.00 -15.53
CA LEU A 341 1.85 4.28 -14.49
C LEU A 341 1.87 2.75 -14.75
N ARG A 342 0.79 2.17 -15.27
CA ARG A 342 0.76 0.73 -15.64
C ARG A 342 1.75 0.42 -16.75
N ASP A 343 1.77 1.20 -17.82
CA ASP A 343 2.74 0.99 -18.91
C ASP A 343 4.19 1.13 -18.43
N LEU A 344 4.46 2.07 -17.52
CA LEU A 344 5.79 2.19 -16.92
C LEU A 344 6.11 1.02 -15.97
N ALA A 345 5.12 0.44 -15.31
CA ALA A 345 5.28 -0.74 -14.44
C ALA A 345 5.70 -2.00 -15.21
N ASP A 346 5.37 -2.09 -16.50
CA ASP A 346 5.81 -3.19 -17.37
C ASP A 346 7.34 -3.22 -17.59
N HIS A 347 8.03 -2.12 -17.28
CA HIS A 347 9.49 -2.02 -17.37
C HIS A 347 10.15 -2.58 -16.10
N GLN A 348 9.89 -3.85 -15.80
CA GLN A 348 10.34 -4.53 -14.57
C GLN A 348 11.87 -4.40 -14.35
N GLY A 349 12.25 -4.07 -13.12
CA GLY A 349 13.66 -3.94 -12.71
C GLY A 349 14.36 -2.67 -13.24
N ALA A 350 13.70 -1.86 -14.07
CA ALA A 350 14.22 -0.59 -14.55
C ALA A 350 13.85 0.55 -13.59
N THR A 351 14.67 1.60 -13.59
CA THR A 351 14.35 2.87 -12.95
C THR A 351 14.13 3.95 -13.99
N VAL A 352 12.95 4.57 -13.96
CA VAL A 352 12.52 5.63 -14.89
C VAL A 352 12.35 6.93 -14.12
N ALA A 353 13.01 8.00 -14.55
CA ALA A 353 12.74 9.34 -14.04
C ALA A 353 11.58 9.96 -14.83
N LEU A 354 10.57 10.49 -14.13
CA LEU A 354 9.41 11.15 -14.73
C LEU A 354 9.35 12.62 -14.31
N ALA A 355 9.66 13.53 -15.22
CA ALA A 355 9.48 14.97 -15.01
C ALA A 355 8.01 15.36 -15.24
N ALA A 356 7.32 15.74 -14.17
CA ALA A 356 5.87 15.98 -14.16
C ALA A 356 5.49 17.18 -13.27
N HIS A 357 4.25 17.18 -12.80
CA HIS A 357 3.60 18.33 -12.17
C HIS A 357 2.95 18.00 -10.84
N THR A 358 2.47 19.03 -10.14
CA THR A 358 2.00 18.84 -8.77
C THR A 358 0.75 17.96 -8.69
N VAL A 359 -0.24 18.14 -9.57
CA VAL A 359 -1.47 17.32 -9.51
C VAL A 359 -1.19 15.90 -9.99
N VAL A 360 -0.36 15.76 -11.02
CA VAL A 360 0.08 14.45 -11.55
C VAL A 360 0.82 13.62 -10.51
N ILE A 361 1.78 14.20 -9.80
CA ILE A 361 2.56 13.48 -8.77
C ILE A 361 1.69 13.15 -7.56
N ARG A 362 0.80 14.06 -7.14
CA ARG A 362 -0.21 13.78 -6.11
C ARG A 362 -1.12 12.61 -6.50
N ALA A 363 -1.57 12.56 -7.75
CA ALA A 363 -2.35 11.45 -8.27
C ALA A 363 -1.56 10.14 -8.23
N ALA A 364 -0.29 10.15 -8.65
CA ALA A 364 0.57 8.96 -8.58
C ALA A 364 0.75 8.46 -7.14
N VAL A 365 1.07 9.36 -6.19
CA VAL A 365 1.18 9.03 -4.77
C VAL A 365 -0.14 8.48 -4.24
N GLY A 366 -1.25 9.16 -4.53
CA GLY A 366 -2.56 8.77 -4.05
C GLY A 366 -3.04 7.43 -4.59
N LEU A 367 -2.77 7.12 -5.87
CA LEU A 367 -3.07 5.83 -6.47
C LEU A 367 -2.27 4.69 -5.83
N VAL A 368 -0.97 4.89 -5.59
CA VAL A 368 -0.10 3.89 -4.95
C VAL A 368 -0.46 3.71 -3.47
N ALA A 369 -0.72 4.80 -2.76
CA ALA A 369 -1.09 4.81 -1.34
C ALA A 369 -2.58 4.49 -1.09
N ARG A 370 -3.38 4.25 -2.14
CA ARG A 370 -4.83 3.97 -2.08
C ARG A 370 -5.64 5.06 -1.38
N MET A 371 -5.24 6.31 -1.59
CA MET A 371 -5.96 7.48 -1.11
C MET A 371 -7.13 7.79 -2.05
N ALA A 372 -8.31 8.09 -1.48
CA ALA A 372 -9.40 8.67 -2.24
C ALA A 372 -8.96 9.98 -2.93
N PRO A 373 -9.40 10.28 -4.18
CA PRO A 373 -8.93 11.44 -4.93
C PRO A 373 -9.06 12.78 -4.20
N GLY A 374 -10.14 12.97 -3.45
CA GLY A 374 -10.35 14.17 -2.63
C GLY A 374 -9.30 14.40 -1.53
N HIS A 375 -8.46 13.40 -1.21
CA HIS A 375 -7.39 13.54 -0.23
C HIS A 375 -6.02 13.79 -0.87
N TRP A 376 -5.89 13.77 -2.20
CA TRP A 376 -4.58 13.91 -2.86
C TRP A 376 -3.93 15.27 -2.62
N SER A 377 -4.73 16.33 -2.42
CA SER A 377 -4.26 17.68 -2.12
C SER A 377 -3.56 17.79 -0.76
N ALA A 378 -3.75 16.83 0.15
CA ALA A 378 -3.05 16.79 1.44
C ALA A 378 -1.55 16.52 1.31
N VAL A 379 -1.11 15.96 0.17
CA VAL A 379 0.32 15.72 -0.10
C VAL A 379 0.95 16.98 -0.68
N ARG A 380 2.01 17.50 -0.05
CA ARG A 380 2.78 18.64 -0.58
C ARG A 380 3.92 18.14 -1.48
N ILE A 381 3.98 18.63 -2.72
CA ILE A 381 5.05 18.32 -3.68
C ILE A 381 5.79 19.62 -4.05
N PRO A 382 6.91 19.96 -3.39
CA PRO A 382 7.69 21.16 -3.72
C PRO A 382 8.27 21.15 -5.14
N PRO A 383 8.54 22.32 -5.77
CA PRO A 383 9.24 22.39 -7.05
C PRO A 383 10.57 21.64 -7.03
N ALA A 384 10.92 20.96 -8.13
CA ALA A 384 12.14 20.17 -8.26
C ALA A 384 12.38 19.12 -7.15
N SER A 385 11.34 18.75 -6.40
CA SER A 385 11.43 17.66 -5.43
C SER A 385 11.31 16.30 -6.11
N LEU A 386 11.94 15.31 -5.49
CA LEU A 386 11.85 13.91 -5.88
C LEU A 386 10.83 13.18 -5.01
N THR A 387 10.05 12.29 -5.64
CA THR A 387 9.17 11.33 -5.00
C THR A 387 9.42 9.97 -5.65
N ILE A 388 9.70 8.94 -4.87
CA ILE A 388 10.03 7.61 -5.40
C ILE A 388 8.90 6.64 -5.10
N VAL A 389 8.35 6.06 -6.16
CA VAL A 389 7.39 4.96 -6.10
C VAL A 389 7.95 3.74 -6.79
N ARG A 390 7.62 2.56 -6.30
CA ARG A 390 7.89 1.30 -7.00
C ARG A 390 6.57 0.65 -7.37
N LEU A 391 6.44 0.22 -8.61
CA LEU A 391 5.22 -0.34 -9.16
C LEU A 391 5.50 -1.75 -9.67
N TRP A 392 4.61 -2.66 -9.34
CA TRP A 392 4.53 -3.96 -9.98
C TRP A 392 3.54 -3.88 -11.14
N PRO A 393 3.74 -4.67 -12.22
CA PRO A 393 2.82 -4.67 -13.35
C PRO A 393 1.45 -5.28 -13.00
N ASP A 394 1.40 -6.09 -11.94
CA ASP A 394 0.15 -6.64 -11.42
C ASP A 394 -0.73 -5.53 -10.82
N VAL A 395 -2.04 -5.72 -10.97
CA VAL A 395 -3.07 -5.01 -10.19
C VAL A 395 -3.62 -5.94 -9.12
N ASP A 396 -4.15 -5.38 -8.03
CA ASP A 396 -4.84 -6.21 -7.03
C ASP A 396 -6.22 -6.67 -7.52
N ALA A 397 -6.93 -7.44 -6.68
CA ALA A 397 -8.25 -7.98 -7.00
C ALA A 397 -9.30 -6.91 -7.35
N ASP A 398 -9.10 -5.67 -6.90
CA ASP A 398 -9.97 -4.52 -7.15
C ASP A 398 -9.49 -3.67 -8.36
N GLY A 399 -8.45 -4.13 -9.07
CA GLY A 399 -7.88 -3.45 -10.23
C GLY A 399 -6.98 -2.26 -9.89
N HIS A 400 -6.55 -2.13 -8.63
CA HIS A 400 -5.65 -1.06 -8.17
C HIS A 400 -4.19 -1.38 -8.43
N LEU A 401 -3.38 -0.34 -8.64
CA LEU A 401 -1.93 -0.48 -8.76
C LEU A 401 -1.35 -1.16 -7.52
N VAL A 402 -0.49 -2.14 -7.73
CA VAL A 402 0.34 -2.70 -6.67
C VAL A 402 1.66 -1.94 -6.65
N GLY A 403 1.92 -1.25 -5.56
CA GLY A 403 3.14 -0.47 -5.42
C GLY A 403 3.46 -0.12 -3.99
N ASP A 404 4.64 0.46 -3.83
CA ASP A 404 5.05 1.13 -2.61
C ASP A 404 5.62 2.52 -2.88
N LEU A 405 5.70 3.29 -1.80
CA LEU A 405 6.18 4.66 -1.78
C LEU A 405 7.36 4.72 -0.82
N THR A 406 8.56 4.95 -1.35
CA THR A 406 9.79 4.98 -0.56
C THR A 406 10.00 6.33 0.09
N VAL A 407 9.82 7.41 -0.67
CA VAL A 407 10.01 8.79 -0.19
C VAL A 407 9.06 9.74 -0.90
N VAL A 408 8.57 10.73 -0.16
CA VAL A 408 7.73 11.82 -0.68
C VAL A 408 8.43 13.14 -0.42
N GLY A 409 8.65 13.92 -1.48
CA GLY A 409 9.06 15.32 -1.38
C GLY A 409 10.45 15.53 -0.79
N CYS A 410 11.49 14.96 -1.41
CA CYS A 410 12.88 15.30 -1.10
C CYS A 410 13.29 16.55 -1.90
N PRO A 411 13.51 17.72 -1.27
CA PRO A 411 13.87 18.94 -1.99
C PRO A 411 15.30 18.84 -2.54
N SER A 412 15.48 19.21 -3.80
CA SER A 412 16.80 19.33 -4.44
C SER A 412 17.61 20.54 -3.94
N GLU A 413 17.15 21.20 -2.89
CA GLU A 413 17.82 22.34 -2.23
C GLU A 413 18.75 21.89 -1.09
N LEU A 414 18.72 20.60 -0.74
CA LEU A 414 19.71 20.02 0.17
C LEU A 414 21.01 19.86 -0.62
N ALA A 415 21.96 20.76 -0.36
CA ALA A 415 23.29 20.83 -0.95
C ALA A 415 24.10 19.55 -0.75
#